data_AF-X1APJ8-F1
#
_entry.id   AF-X1APJ8-F1
#
_cell.length_a   1.000
_cell.length_b   1.000
_cell.length_c   1.000
_cell.angle_alpha   90.00
_cell.angle_beta   90.00
_cell.angle_gamma   90.00
#
_symmetry.space_group_name_H-M   'P 1'
#
loop_
_entity.id
_entity.type
_entity.pdbx_description
1 polymer ?
#
loop_
_entity_poly.entity_id
_entity_poly.type
_entity_poly.pdbx_seq_one_letter_code
_entity_poly.pdbx_strand_id
1 'polypeptide(L)' 'MTVTCPYCKKKFHKGKTNEFGRLSKHIWKEHKSKQSAKIKKGQRAKTKQLNEELQYTDDMIVQSLLNAGIPLSAPMQQ' A
#
# COMPACT_ATOMS: atom_id res chain seq x y z
N MET A 1 -24.52 17.48 -8.77
CA MET A 1 -23.40 16.53 -8.83
C MET A 1 -23.87 15.20 -8.25
N THR A 2 -23.59 14.09 -8.93
CA THR A 2 -24.02 12.75 -8.52
C THR A 2 -22.79 11.86 -8.45
N VAL A 3 -22.54 11.25 -7.29
CA VAL A 3 -21.42 10.31 -7.11
C VAL A 3 -21.95 8.89 -7.19
N THR A 4 -21.24 8.02 -7.89
CA THR A 4 -21.69 6.65 -8.15
C THR A 4 -20.79 5.66 -7.45
N CYS A 5 -21.37 4.66 -6.79
CA CYS A 5 -20.60 3.59 -6.18
C CYS A 5 -19.84 2.79 -7.26
N PRO A 6 -18.51 2.65 -7.16
CA PRO A 6 -17.73 1.95 -8.19
C PRO A 6 -18.08 0.46 -8.27
N TYR A 7 -18.60 -0.12 -7.19
CA TYR A 7 -18.83 -1.56 -7.06
C TYR A 7 -20.23 -2.02 -7.45
N CYS A 8 -21.28 -1.32 -7.01
CA CYS A 8 -22.69 -1.69 -7.27
C CYS A 8 -23.43 -0.67 -8.15
N LYS A 9 -22.75 0.39 -8.60
CA LYS A 9 -23.31 1.45 -9.46
C LYS A 9 -24.49 2.22 -8.88
N LYS A 10 -24.76 2.09 -7.57
CA LYS A 10 -25.74 2.91 -6.85
C LYS A 10 -25.34 4.39 -6.92
N LYS A 11 -26.29 5.23 -7.32
CA LYS A 11 -26.11 6.68 -7.45
C LYS A 11 -26.46 7.39 -6.15
N PHE A 12 -25.63 8.36 -5.76
CA PHE A 12 -25.83 9.22 -4.60
C PHE A 12 -25.93 10.65 -5.09
N HIS A 13 -27.13 11.21 -4.96
CA HIS A 13 -27.44 12.57 -5.36
C HIS A 13 -27.19 13.54 -4.21
N LYS A 14 -26.89 14.80 -4.53
CA LYS A 14 -26.83 15.89 -3.55
C LYS A 14 -28.14 15.96 -2.76
N GLY A 15 -28.03 16.06 -1.45
CA GLY A 15 -29.17 16.09 -0.52
C GLY A 15 -28.77 16.79 0.78
N LYS A 16 -29.52 16.59 1.87
CA LYS A 16 -29.24 17.24 3.17
C LYS A 16 -27.83 16.94 3.71
N THR A 17 -27.32 15.74 3.45
CA THR A 17 -25.97 15.32 3.86
C THR A 17 -25.07 15.16 2.64
N ASN A 18 -23.75 15.31 2.83
CA ASN A 18 -22.78 15.19 1.74
C ASN A 18 -22.88 13.83 1.03
N GLU A 19 -22.97 13.84 -0.29
CA GLU A 19 -23.03 12.67 -1.17
C GLU A 19 -21.80 11.76 -1.05
N PHE A 20 -20.60 12.32 -0.87
CA PHE A 20 -19.36 11.56 -0.64
C PHE A 20 -19.36 10.84 0.70
N GLY A 21 -19.89 11.50 1.75
CA GLY A 21 -20.02 10.88 3.07
C GLY A 21 -20.98 9.69 3.05
N ARG A 22 -22.11 9.82 2.33
CA ARG A 22 -23.07 8.73 2.13
C ARG A 22 -22.48 7.60 1.29
N LEU A 23 -21.77 7.92 0.22
CA LEU A 23 -21.05 6.94 -0.60
C LEU A 23 -20.01 6.17 0.24
N SER A 24 -19.22 6.88 1.05
CA SER A 24 -18.20 6.26 1.92
C SER A 24 -18.84 5.28 2.90
N LYS A 25 -19.88 5.70 3.63
CA LYS A 25 -20.64 4.83 4.55
C LYS A 25 -21.22 3.60 3.83
N HIS A 26 -21.76 3.80 2.62
CA HIS A 26 -22.27 2.71 1.82
C HIS A 26 -21.18 1.70 1.43
N ILE A 27 -20.01 2.16 0.97
CA ILE A 27 -18.88 1.27 0.63
C ILE A 27 -18.44 0.47 1.86
N TRP A 28 -18.32 1.11 3.02
CA TRP A 28 -17.91 0.43 4.25
C TRP A 28 -18.92 -0.59 4.76
N LYS A 29 -20.22 -0.33 4.56
CA LYS A 29 -21.29 -1.25 4.98
C LYS A 29 -21.47 -2.40 4.00
N GLU A 30 -21.67 -2.11 2.72
CA GLU A 30 -22.09 -3.09 1.70
C GLU A 30 -20.91 -3.74 0.95
N HIS A 31 -19.74 -3.10 0.96
CA HIS A 31 -18.55 -3.53 0.21
C HIS A 31 -17.32 -3.63 1.10
N LYS A 32 -17.51 -3.95 2.38
CA LYS A 32 -16.44 -4.07 3.39
C LYS A 32 -15.29 -4.97 2.91
N SER A 33 -15.61 -6.13 2.34
CA SER A 33 -14.61 -7.08 1.83
C SER A 33 -13.71 -6.47 0.75
N LYS A 34 -14.30 -5.76 -0.22
CA LYS A 34 -13.56 -5.08 -1.30
C LYS A 34 -12.69 -3.96 -0.75
N GLN A 35 -13.18 -3.22 0.24
CA GLN A 35 -12.42 -2.15 0.89
C GLN A 35 -11.23 -2.71 1.68
N SER A 36 -11.43 -3.77 2.47
CA SER A 36 -10.37 -4.47 3.19
C SER A 36 -9.31 -5.05 2.24
N ALA A 37 -9.73 -5.62 1.11
CA ALA A 37 -8.80 -6.13 0.10
C ALA A 37 -7.92 -5.01 -0.50
N LYS A 38 -8.50 -3.84 -0.79
CA LYS A 38 -7.73 -2.67 -1.26
C LYS A 38 -6.70 -2.21 -0.23
N ILE A 39 -7.07 -2.14 1.05
CA ILE A 39 -6.15 -1.74 2.13
C ILE A 39 -4.98 -2.73 2.22
N LYS A 40 -5.26 -4.04 2.25
CA LYS A 40 -4.22 -5.08 2.27
C LYS A 40 -3.30 -4.99 1.06
N LYS A 41 -3.85 -4.73 -0.14
CA LYS A 41 -3.06 -4.54 -1.36
C LYS A 41 -2.12 -3.33 -1.24
N GLY A 42 -2.61 -2.21 -0.70
CA GLY A 42 -1.80 -1.01 -0.47
C GLY A 42 -0.66 -1.25 0.53
N GLN A 43 -0.95 -1.95 1.62
CA GLN A 43 0.08 -2.33 2.60
C GLN A 43 1.17 -3.20 1.97
N ARG A 44 0.80 -4.23 1.20
CA ARG A 44 1.76 -5.09 0.49
C ARG A 44 2.61 -4.33 -0.52
N ALA A 45 2.01 -3.39 -1.26
CA ALA A 45 2.75 -2.56 -2.22
C ALA A 45 3.80 -1.69 -1.50
N LYS A 46 3.43 -1.08 -0.37
CA LYS A 46 4.37 -0.30 0.45
C LYS A 46 5.52 -1.16 0.98
N THR A 47 5.24 -2.38 1.46
CA THR A 47 6.29 -3.32 1.89
C THR A 47 7.20 -3.72 0.75
N LYS A 48 6.66 -3.97 -0.45
CA LYS A 48 7.46 -4.30 -1.64
C LYS A 48 8.41 -3.17 -2.01
N GLN A 49 7.91 -1.93 -2.03
CA GLN A 49 8.73 -0.75 -2.27
C GLN A 49 9.84 -0.61 -1.23
N LEU A 50 9.51 -0.74 0.07
CA LEU A 50 10.51 -0.66 1.13
C LEU A 50 11.59 -1.74 1.00
N ASN A 51 11.21 -2.97 0.62
CA ASN A 51 12.17 -4.05 0.40
C ASN A 51 13.10 -3.77 -0.79
N GLU A 52 12.58 -3.20 -1.88
CA GLU A 52 13.40 -2.80 -3.04
C GLU A 52 14.40 -1.71 -2.66
N GLU A 53 13.97 -0.71 -1.87
CA GLU A 53 14.85 0.36 -1.36
C GLU A 53 15.92 -0.17 -0.39
N LEU A 54 15.57 -1.11 0.48
CA LEU A 54 16.50 -1.79 1.39
C LEU A 54 17.55 -2.58 0.60
N GLN A 55 17.11 -3.38 -0.37
CA GLN A 55 18.02 -4.17 -1.22
C GLN A 55 19.00 -3.28 -1.98
N TYR A 56 18.53 -2.17 -2.55
CA TYR A 56 19.40 -1.19 -3.21
C TYR A 56 20.45 -0.59 -2.25
N THR A 57 20.04 -0.31 -1.02
CA THR A 57 20.95 0.22 0.01
C THR A 57 21.98 -0.83 0.42
N ASP A 58 21.57 -2.08 0.60
CA ASP A 58 22.46 -3.20 0.90
C ASP A 58 23.49 -3.40 -0.21
N ASP A 59 23.05 -3.39 -1.48
CA ASP A 59 23.94 -3.51 -2.64
C ASP A 59 24.97 -2.37 -2.69
N MET A 60 24.57 -1.13 -2.38
CA MET A 60 25.46 0.02 -2.32
C MET A 60 26.51 -0.11 -1.20
N ILE A 61 26.11 -0.60 -0.03
CA ILE A 61 27.01 -0.83 1.10
C ILE A 61 28.01 -1.93 0.75
N VAL A 62 27.54 -3.06 0.21
CA VAL A 62 28.39 -4.18 -0.25
C VAL A 62 29.42 -3.67 -1.25
N GLN A 63 29.01 -2.90 -2.25
CA GLN A 63 29.93 -2.33 -3.24
C GLN A 63 30.97 -1.40 -2.59
N SER A 64 30.56 -0.57 -1.63
CA SER A 64 31.45 0.34 -0.91
C SER A 64 32.48 -0.41 -0.07
N LEU A 65 32.07 -1.48 0.62
CA LEU A 65 32.95 -2.33 1.42
C LEU A 65 33.97 -3.07 0.53
N LEU A 66 33.53 -3.61 -0.60
CA LEU A 66 34.41 -4.25 -1.58
C LEU A 66 35.44 -3.26 -2.14
N ASN A 67 35.01 -2.05 -2.51
CA ASN A 67 35.90 -1.00 -3.01
C ASN A 67 36.93 -0.55 -1.95
N ALA A 68 36.55 -0.57 -0.67
CA ALA A 68 37.44 -0.27 0.45
C ALA A 68 38.39 -1.43 0.82
N GLY A 69 38.30 -2.58 0.13
CA GLY A 69 39.09 -3.78 0.43
C GLY A 69 38.70 -4.47 1.74
N ILE A 70 37.50 -4.18 2.26
CA ILE A 70 37.00 -4.79 3.50
C ILE A 70 36.41 -6.17 3.14
N PRO A 71 36.94 -7.28 3.67
CA PRO A 71 36.43 -8.60 3.38
C PRO A 71 35.03 -8.79 3.98
N LEU A 72 34.09 -9.27 3.15
CA LEU A 72 32.75 -9.61 3.59
C LEU A 72 32.74 -11.04 4.13
N SER A 73 32.54 -11.20 5.43
CA SER A 73 32.24 -12.50 6.05
C SER A 73 30.75 -12.62 6.30
N ALA A 74 30.16 -13.76 5.95
CA ALA A 74 28.79 -14.05 6.34
C ALA A 74 28.70 -14.12 7.87
N PRO A 75 27.64 -13.57 8.50
CA PRO A 75 27.46 -13.70 9.93
C PRO A 75 27.33 -15.18 10.29
N MET A 76 28.23 -15.69 11.13
CA MET A 76 28.08 -17.03 11.71
C MET A 76 26.82 -17.01 12.58
N GLN A 77 25.80 -17.79 12.21
CA GLN A 77 24.67 -18.02 13.10
C GLN A 77 25.15 -18.91 14.26
N GLN A 78 25.09 -18.39 15.48
CA GLN A 78 25.23 -19.15 16.73
C GLN A 78 23.88 -19.68 17.19
#